data_AF-A0A3P7LW78-F1
#
_entry.id   AF-A0A3P7LW78-F1
#
_cell.length_a   1.000
_cell.length_b   1.000
_cell.length_c   1.000
_cell.angle_alpha   90.00
_cell.angle_beta   90.00
_cell.angle_gamma   90.00
#
_symmetry.space_group_name_H-M   'P 1'
#
loop_
_entity.id
_entity.type
_entity.pdbx_description
1 polymer ?
#
loop_
_entity_poly.entity_id
_entity_poly.type
_entity_poly.pdbx_seq_one_letter_code
_entity_poly.pdbx_strand_id
1 'polypeptide(L)'
;MEDIEKIPQELQLKPKCLIYLTGLDVDNNHSHATVWKSFSQNRRSDRAPLKFRNVPVDHQYPKSVSKRKWMRKHLDELPAVVAIFFDLEWDEKLWQGKLAECARRVETVRSNLQSRDTKVVVVLLQKHAPVPVGDDLNATERAQNLCSTCDLPVKHLFVLQLTGFMFGCITRLETEMHDMASNYYHNAAKRVKSHRTSLNKTNHQLLFVRHEFKIAFFDELKQDQNLALK
;
A
#
# COMPACT_ATOMS: atom_id res chain seq x y z
N MET A 1 -34.79 -13.25 -18.40
CA MET A 1 -34.44 -12.63 -17.10
C MET A 1 -33.62 -13.66 -16.31
N GLU A 2 -32.49 -14.09 -16.88
CA GLU A 2 -31.66 -15.21 -16.37
C GLU A 2 -30.27 -14.75 -15.91
N ASP A 3 -29.94 -13.46 -16.04
CA ASP A 3 -28.60 -12.93 -15.74
C ASP A 3 -28.35 -12.55 -14.27
N ILE A 4 -29.30 -12.79 -13.35
CA ILE A 4 -29.15 -12.46 -11.92
C ILE A 4 -28.72 -13.68 -11.08
N GLU A 5 -28.67 -14.90 -11.65
CA GLU A 5 -28.44 -16.12 -10.85
C GLU A 5 -27.02 -16.26 -10.27
N LYS A 6 -26.04 -15.47 -10.75
CA LYS A 6 -24.66 -15.54 -10.25
C LYS A 6 -24.17 -14.18 -9.80
N ILE A 7 -24.16 -13.99 -8.47
CA ILE A 7 -23.47 -12.88 -7.81
C ILE A 7 -21.99 -12.93 -8.23
N PRO A 8 -21.39 -11.81 -8.72
CA PRO A 8 -19.97 -11.75 -9.04
C PRO A 8 -19.08 -12.23 -7.89
N GLN A 9 -18.03 -12.98 -8.17
CA GLN A 9 -17.12 -13.51 -7.14
C GLN A 9 -16.53 -12.41 -6.27
N GLU A 10 -16.32 -11.22 -6.83
CA GLU A 10 -15.84 -10.05 -6.12
C GLU A 10 -16.75 -9.59 -4.96
N LEU A 11 -18.03 -9.98 -4.98
CA LEU A 11 -19.02 -9.65 -3.95
C LEU A 11 -19.31 -10.82 -3.00
N GLN A 12 -18.69 -11.98 -3.24
CA GLN A 12 -18.85 -13.16 -2.38
C GLN A 12 -17.85 -13.19 -1.21
N LEU A 13 -16.86 -12.29 -1.22
CA LEU A 13 -15.80 -12.23 -0.22
C LEU A 13 -15.68 -10.82 0.33
N LYS A 14 -15.41 -10.72 1.65
CA LYS A 14 -15.11 -9.44 2.26
C LYS A 14 -13.85 -8.83 1.61
N PRO A 15 -13.94 -7.65 1.00
CA PRO A 15 -12.82 -7.04 0.31
C PRO A 15 -11.75 -6.62 1.32
N LYS A 16 -10.49 -6.69 0.89
CA LYS A 16 -9.31 -6.34 1.68
C LYS A 16 -8.47 -5.34 0.91
N CYS A 17 -7.92 -4.35 1.61
CA CYS A 17 -7.01 -3.37 1.00
C CYS A 17 -5.77 -4.07 0.43
N LEU A 18 -5.51 -3.87 -0.86
CA LEU A 18 -4.34 -4.47 -1.52
C LEU A 18 -3.09 -3.63 -1.25
N ILE A 19 -2.05 -4.28 -0.73
CA ILE A 19 -0.74 -3.69 -0.43
C ILE A 19 0.31 -4.50 -1.20
N TYR A 20 1.15 -3.80 -1.96
CA TYR A 20 2.29 -4.42 -2.63
C TYR A 20 3.55 -4.18 -1.83
N LEU A 21 4.32 -5.24 -1.61
CA LEU A 21 5.65 -5.21 -1.03
C LEU A 21 6.63 -5.41 -2.19
N THR A 22 7.71 -4.65 -2.22
CA THR A 22 8.74 -4.78 -3.24
C THR A 22 10.13 -4.59 -2.65
N GLY A 23 11.18 -5.06 -3.32
CA GLY A 23 12.55 -5.04 -2.82
C GLY A 23 12.91 -6.20 -1.88
N LEU A 24 11.97 -7.10 -1.58
CA LEU A 24 12.22 -8.33 -0.81
C LEU A 24 12.64 -9.48 -1.74
N ASP A 25 13.92 -9.84 -1.70
CA ASP A 25 14.47 -11.06 -2.28
C ASP A 25 14.18 -12.29 -1.40
N VAL A 26 12.98 -12.84 -1.54
CA VAL A 26 12.50 -13.96 -0.70
C VAL A 26 13.14 -15.31 -1.03
N ASP A 27 13.77 -15.43 -2.20
CA ASP A 27 14.34 -16.69 -2.68
C ASP A 27 15.80 -16.86 -2.21
N ASN A 28 16.56 -15.76 -2.17
CA ASN A 28 17.99 -15.82 -1.81
C ASN A 28 18.33 -15.22 -0.45
N ASN A 29 17.43 -14.44 0.17
CA ASN A 29 17.68 -13.80 1.45
C ASN A 29 16.70 -14.28 2.55
N HIS A 30 17.23 -15.00 3.53
CA HIS A 30 16.45 -15.56 4.63
C HIS A 30 15.73 -14.49 5.48
N SER A 31 16.37 -13.35 5.73
CA SER A 31 15.74 -12.24 6.45
C SER A 31 14.55 -11.69 5.68
N HIS A 32 14.68 -11.52 4.35
CA HIS A 32 13.58 -11.07 3.49
C HIS A 32 12.44 -12.08 3.45
N ALA A 33 12.76 -13.36 3.32
CA ALA A 33 11.76 -14.43 3.40
C ALA A 33 11.01 -14.42 4.73
N THR A 34 11.71 -14.12 5.83
CA THR A 34 11.10 -14.02 7.16
C THR A 34 10.16 -12.82 7.26
N VAL A 35 10.59 -11.64 6.80
CA VAL A 35 9.74 -10.43 6.73
C VAL A 35 8.48 -10.71 5.90
N TRP A 36 8.62 -11.32 4.72
CA TRP A 36 7.50 -11.70 3.88
C TRP A 36 6.53 -12.67 4.58
N LYS A 37 7.05 -13.69 5.26
CA LYS A 37 6.22 -14.65 6.04
C LYS A 37 5.46 -13.96 7.17
N SER A 38 6.07 -12.98 7.84
CA SER A 38 5.41 -12.21 8.91
C SER A 38 4.18 -11.43 8.41
N PHE A 39 4.19 -10.94 7.16
CA PHE A 39 3.02 -10.33 6.53
C PHE A 39 2.00 -11.35 6.01
N SER A 40 2.44 -12.50 5.50
CA SER A 40 1.58 -13.39 4.69
C SER A 40 0.94 -14.56 5.45
N GLN A 41 1.60 -15.17 6.44
CA GLN A 41 1.21 -16.50 6.96
C GLN A 41 0.54 -16.49 8.35
N ASN A 42 0.93 -15.58 9.26
CA ASN A 42 0.46 -15.57 10.65
C ASN A 42 -0.54 -14.44 10.93
N ARG A 43 -1.62 -14.39 10.14
CA ARG A 43 -2.60 -13.31 10.26
C ARG A 43 -3.72 -13.67 11.22
N ARG A 44 -3.45 -13.42 12.52
CA ARG A 44 -4.47 -13.44 13.57
C ARG A 44 -5.62 -12.46 13.25
N SER A 45 -6.81 -12.75 13.75
CA SER A 45 -8.06 -12.03 13.44
C SER A 45 -8.08 -10.56 13.89
N ASP A 46 -7.17 -10.17 14.79
CA ASP A 46 -6.97 -8.80 15.28
C ASP A 46 -6.16 -7.91 14.34
N ARG A 47 -5.50 -8.49 13.31
CA ARG A 47 -4.71 -7.71 12.36
C ARG A 47 -5.59 -6.99 11.34
N ALA A 48 -5.13 -5.81 10.92
CA ALA A 48 -5.76 -5.03 9.87
C ALA A 48 -6.04 -5.90 8.63
N PRO A 49 -7.23 -5.83 8.00
CA PRO A 49 -7.65 -6.72 6.91
C PRO A 49 -7.05 -6.28 5.56
N LEU A 50 -5.73 -6.30 5.52
CA LEU A 50 -4.90 -6.06 4.33
C LEU A 50 -4.74 -7.33 3.49
N LYS A 51 -4.29 -7.19 2.26
CA LYS A 51 -3.87 -8.30 1.40
C LYS A 51 -2.52 -7.93 0.81
N PHE A 52 -1.51 -8.76 1.10
CA PHE A 52 -0.15 -8.50 0.67
C PHE A 52 0.20 -9.30 -0.58
N ARG A 53 1.00 -8.70 -1.46
CA ARG A 53 1.71 -9.40 -2.53
C ARG A 53 3.13 -8.90 -2.62
N ASN A 54 4.09 -9.82 -2.68
CA ASN A 54 5.46 -9.49 -3.03
C ASN A 54 5.54 -9.37 -4.56
N VAL A 55 6.08 -8.26 -5.06
CA VAL A 55 6.24 -7.99 -6.49
C VAL A 55 7.62 -7.40 -6.79
N PRO A 56 8.17 -7.61 -8.00
CA PRO A 56 9.40 -6.94 -8.44
C PRO A 56 9.31 -5.41 -8.40
N VAL A 57 10.46 -4.73 -8.29
CA VAL A 57 10.51 -3.25 -8.22
C VAL A 57 9.99 -2.60 -9.51
N ASP A 58 10.21 -3.26 -10.64
CA ASP A 58 9.79 -2.86 -11.98
C ASP A 58 8.41 -3.40 -12.38
N HIS A 59 7.63 -3.90 -11.41
CA HIS A 59 6.30 -4.45 -11.64
C HIS A 59 5.42 -3.49 -12.44
N GLN A 60 4.90 -3.98 -13.57
CA GLN A 60 4.04 -3.22 -14.46
C GLN A 60 2.59 -3.28 -13.99
N TYR A 61 1.99 -2.11 -13.78
CA TYR A 61 0.60 -2.02 -13.38
C TYR A 61 -0.32 -1.92 -14.62
N PRO A 62 -1.55 -2.46 -14.59
CA PRO A 62 -2.41 -2.50 -15.76
C PRO A 62 -2.67 -1.09 -16.32
N LYS A 63 -2.35 -0.84 -17.58
CA LYS A 63 -2.58 0.45 -18.25
C LYS A 63 -4.05 0.50 -18.71
N SER A 64 -4.81 1.53 -18.30
CA SER A 64 -6.25 1.77 -18.60
C SER A 64 -7.33 1.01 -17.81
N VAL A 65 -8.42 1.73 -17.48
CA VAL A 65 -9.60 1.23 -16.75
C VAL A 65 -10.65 0.71 -17.72
N SER A 66 -10.59 -0.57 -18.09
CA SER A 66 -11.79 -1.20 -18.66
C SER A 66 -12.93 -1.15 -17.64
N LYS A 67 -13.98 -0.40 -17.96
CA LYS A 67 -15.10 -0.03 -17.05
C LYS A 67 -15.79 -1.26 -16.42
N ARG A 68 -15.64 -2.46 -16.98
CA ARG A 68 -16.30 -3.69 -16.54
C ARG A 68 -15.55 -4.44 -15.42
N LYS A 69 -14.23 -4.31 -15.29
CA LYS A 69 -13.40 -5.07 -14.33
C LYS A 69 -12.85 -4.19 -13.19
N TRP A 70 -13.59 -3.16 -12.79
CA TRP A 70 -13.09 -2.16 -11.86
C TRP A 70 -12.97 -2.70 -10.42
N MET A 71 -13.85 -3.62 -9.98
CA MET A 71 -13.75 -4.28 -8.66
C MET A 71 -12.50 -5.14 -8.58
N ARG A 72 -12.35 -6.10 -9.51
CA ARG A 72 -11.15 -6.93 -9.67
C ARG A 72 -9.85 -6.12 -9.61
N LYS A 73 -9.83 -4.95 -10.26
CA LYS A 73 -8.68 -4.04 -10.21
C LYS A 73 -8.30 -3.61 -8.80
N HIS A 74 -9.27 -3.12 -8.03
CA HIS A 74 -9.00 -2.67 -6.66
C HIS A 74 -8.75 -3.81 -5.66
N LEU A 75 -9.19 -5.03 -5.98
CA LEU A 75 -8.97 -6.22 -5.16
C LEU A 75 -7.65 -6.94 -5.46
N ASP A 76 -7.16 -6.85 -6.70
CA ASP A 76 -6.11 -7.73 -7.20
C ASP A 76 -5.04 -7.08 -8.06
N GLU A 77 -5.21 -5.88 -8.58
CA GLU A 77 -4.27 -5.37 -9.59
C GLU A 77 -3.67 -4.00 -9.21
N LEU A 78 -4.43 -3.18 -8.50
CA LEU A 78 -4.06 -1.82 -8.12
C LEU A 78 -3.93 -1.71 -6.60
N PRO A 79 -2.70 -1.64 -6.08
CA PRO A 79 -2.51 -1.49 -4.66
C PRO A 79 -2.89 -0.07 -4.20
N ALA A 80 -3.42 0.01 -2.99
CA ALA A 80 -3.60 1.29 -2.31
C ALA A 80 -2.27 1.85 -1.80
N VAL A 81 -1.34 0.95 -1.42
CA VAL A 81 0.01 1.28 -0.95
C VAL A 81 1.04 0.34 -1.57
N VAL A 82 2.18 0.89 -1.99
CA VAL A 82 3.39 0.15 -2.36
C VAL A 82 4.47 0.44 -1.33
N ALA A 83 4.96 -0.60 -0.66
CA ALA A 83 6.03 -0.55 0.32
C ALA A 83 7.33 -1.07 -0.28
N ILE A 84 8.33 -0.20 -0.38
CA ILE A 84 9.64 -0.50 -0.93
C ILE A 84 10.57 -0.84 0.23
N PHE A 85 10.93 -2.12 0.35
CA PHE A 85 11.91 -2.59 1.30
C PHE A 85 13.32 -2.35 0.76
N PHE A 86 14.18 -1.81 1.62
CA PHE A 86 15.54 -1.44 1.24
C PHE A 86 16.51 -1.72 2.39
N ASP A 87 17.49 -2.58 2.15
CA ASP A 87 18.58 -2.83 3.11
C ASP A 87 19.48 -1.60 3.22
N LEU A 88 19.45 -0.95 4.39
CA LEU A 88 20.23 0.24 4.66
C LEU A 88 20.41 0.48 6.17
N GLU A 89 21.67 0.49 6.58
CA GLU A 89 22.07 0.89 7.93
C GLU A 89 22.42 2.38 7.99
N TRP A 90 22.22 3.00 9.15
CA TRP A 90 22.54 4.42 9.34
C TRP A 90 24.03 4.71 9.39
N ASP A 91 24.88 3.71 9.56
CA ASP A 91 26.35 3.83 9.57
C ASP A 91 27.00 3.41 8.24
N GLU A 92 26.19 3.15 7.21
CA GLU A 92 26.66 2.73 5.88
C GLU A 92 27.76 3.64 5.35
N LYS A 93 28.88 3.03 4.92
CA LYS A 93 30.08 3.76 4.44
C LYS A 93 29.85 4.40 3.08
N LEU A 94 29.13 3.69 2.20
CA LEU A 94 28.80 4.16 0.85
C LEU A 94 27.40 4.79 0.81
N TRP A 95 27.13 5.70 1.75
CA TRP A 95 25.82 6.33 1.93
C TRP A 95 25.23 6.90 0.63
N GLN A 96 26.02 7.70 -0.10
CA GLN A 96 25.55 8.35 -1.33
C GLN A 96 25.17 7.34 -2.43
N GLY A 97 25.89 6.22 -2.52
CA GLY A 97 25.57 5.15 -3.48
C GLY A 97 24.24 4.47 -3.15
N LYS A 98 24.03 4.14 -1.87
CA LYS A 98 22.77 3.55 -1.39
C LYS A 98 21.60 4.50 -1.53
N LEU A 99 21.81 5.79 -1.25
CA LEU A 99 20.83 6.84 -1.41
C LEU A 99 20.35 6.95 -2.87
N ALA A 100 21.29 7.00 -3.82
CA ALA A 100 20.98 7.03 -5.24
C ALA A 100 20.26 5.75 -5.71
N GLU A 101 20.65 4.59 -5.17
CA GLU A 101 19.98 3.33 -5.44
C GLU A 101 18.52 3.33 -4.94
N CYS A 102 18.28 3.76 -3.71
CA CYS A 102 16.94 3.88 -3.12
C CYS A 102 16.07 4.83 -3.96
N ALA A 103 16.61 6.00 -4.32
CA ALA A 103 15.90 6.98 -5.15
C ALA A 103 15.50 6.39 -6.52
N ARG A 104 16.39 5.65 -7.19
CA ARG A 104 16.05 4.95 -8.45
C ARG A 104 14.93 3.92 -8.27
N ARG A 105 14.92 3.15 -7.16
CA ARG A 105 13.86 2.18 -6.89
C ARG A 105 12.52 2.88 -6.68
N VAL A 106 12.50 3.98 -5.92
CA VAL A 106 11.30 4.82 -5.72
C VAL A 106 10.79 5.38 -7.05
N GLU A 107 11.68 5.91 -7.87
CA GLU A 107 11.31 6.48 -9.18
C GLU A 107 10.78 5.41 -10.16
N THR A 108 11.40 4.22 -10.16
CA THR A 108 10.91 3.07 -10.95
C THR A 108 9.49 2.70 -10.56
N VAL A 109 9.20 2.62 -9.26
CA VAL A 109 7.85 2.32 -8.77
C VAL A 109 6.86 3.43 -9.15
N ARG A 110 7.23 4.70 -8.96
CA ARG A 110 6.35 5.86 -9.26
C ARG A 110 6.02 5.97 -10.74
N SER A 111 7.03 5.85 -11.62
CA SER A 111 6.84 5.88 -13.07
C SER A 111 5.91 4.77 -13.56
N ASN A 112 6.06 3.55 -13.01
CA ASN A 112 5.17 2.42 -13.31
C ASN A 112 3.74 2.60 -12.77
N LEU A 113 3.55 3.36 -11.69
CA LEU A 113 2.23 3.69 -11.14
C LEU A 113 1.46 4.72 -11.99
N GLN A 114 2.11 5.42 -12.91
CA GLN A 114 1.47 6.32 -13.89
C GLN A 114 0.54 7.38 -13.26
N SER A 115 1.02 8.11 -12.25
CA SER A 115 0.29 9.20 -11.58
C SER A 115 -0.98 8.76 -10.82
N ARG A 116 -1.09 7.49 -10.44
CA ARG A 116 -2.14 7.03 -9.53
C ARG A 116 -1.91 7.54 -8.12
N ASP A 117 -2.99 7.74 -7.37
CA ASP A 117 -2.94 8.17 -5.97
C ASP A 117 -2.38 7.13 -4.98
N THR A 118 -1.93 5.97 -5.50
CA THR A 118 -1.32 4.90 -4.72
C THR A 118 -0.19 5.48 -3.88
N LYS A 119 -0.20 5.19 -2.58
CA LYS A 119 0.82 5.69 -1.67
C LYS A 119 2.11 4.89 -1.84
N VAL A 120 3.24 5.57 -1.91
CA VAL A 120 4.56 4.94 -1.95
C VAL A 120 5.26 5.24 -0.63
N VAL A 121 5.76 4.20 0.01
CA VAL A 121 6.49 4.26 1.27
C VAL A 121 7.79 3.47 1.17
N VAL A 122 8.79 3.87 1.95
CA VAL A 122 10.07 3.15 2.07
C VAL A 122 10.17 2.55 3.46
N VAL A 123 10.55 1.28 3.51
CA VAL A 123 10.78 0.53 4.74
C VAL A 123 12.24 0.10 4.76
N LEU A 124 13.04 0.72 5.61
CA LEU A 124 14.44 0.36 5.79
C LEU A 124 14.53 -0.93 6.59
N LEU A 125 15.32 -1.88 6.08
CA LEU A 125 15.65 -3.11 6.79
C LEU A 125 16.98 -2.92 7.50
N GLN A 126 16.95 -3.01 8.83
CA GLN A 126 18.12 -2.87 9.69
C GLN A 126 18.33 -4.14 10.51
N LYS A 127 19.55 -4.67 10.46
CA LYS A 127 19.96 -5.91 11.14
C LYS A 127 20.55 -5.62 12.51
N HIS A 128 21.18 -4.47 12.68
CA HIS A 128 21.80 -4.07 13.94
C HIS A 128 20.73 -3.55 14.91
N ALA A 129 20.90 -3.84 16.20
CA ALA A 129 20.01 -3.26 17.21
C ALA A 129 20.15 -1.73 17.22
N PRO A 130 19.08 -0.99 17.55
CA PRO A 130 19.16 0.46 17.70
C PRO A 130 20.26 0.81 18.70
N VAL A 131 21.20 1.67 18.31
CA VAL A 131 22.22 2.19 19.21
C VAL A 131 21.52 3.06 20.27
N PRO A 132 21.93 3.01 21.56
CA PRO A 132 21.31 3.81 22.61
C PRO A 132 21.21 5.30 22.25
N VAL A 133 20.11 5.92 22.66
CA VAL A 133 19.79 7.33 22.39
C VAL A 133 20.89 8.23 22.96
N GLY A 134 21.67 8.86 22.07
CA GLY A 134 22.79 9.74 22.42
C GLY A 134 23.94 9.70 21.41
N ASP A 135 24.17 8.55 20.77
CA ASP A 135 25.35 8.36 19.90
C ASP A 135 25.05 8.39 18.39
N ASP A 136 23.78 8.36 17.98
CA ASP A 136 23.38 8.32 16.56
C ASP A 136 22.93 9.71 16.05
N LEU A 137 23.78 10.72 16.24
CA LEU A 137 23.55 12.09 15.77
C LEU A 137 23.27 12.16 14.25
N ASN A 138 23.69 11.14 13.49
CA ASN A 138 23.56 11.10 12.04
C ASN A 138 22.28 10.42 11.54
N ALA A 139 21.59 9.57 12.32
CA ALA A 139 20.41 8.86 11.83
C ALA A 139 19.26 9.81 11.42
N THR A 140 19.03 10.87 12.19
CA THR A 140 17.97 11.85 11.88
C THR A 140 18.31 12.62 10.61
N GLU A 141 19.55 13.09 10.47
CA GLU A 141 20.02 13.80 9.28
C GLU A 141 19.98 12.89 8.04
N ARG A 142 20.43 11.63 8.18
CA ARG A 142 20.39 10.62 7.12
C ARG A 142 18.95 10.27 6.72
N ALA A 143 18.04 10.15 7.67
CA ALA A 143 16.62 9.93 7.37
C ALA A 143 16.01 11.10 6.59
N GLN A 144 16.32 12.35 6.99
CA GLN A 144 15.89 13.55 6.26
C GLN A 144 16.49 13.61 4.86
N ASN A 145 17.80 13.36 4.73
CA ASN A 145 18.50 13.32 3.46
C ASN A 145 17.89 12.26 2.52
N LEU A 146 17.59 11.07 3.04
CA LEU A 146 16.92 10.00 2.29
C LEU A 146 15.51 10.39 1.83
N CYS A 147 14.73 10.99 2.72
CA CYS A 147 13.39 11.48 2.38
C CYS A 147 13.47 12.54 1.28
N SER A 148 14.35 13.53 1.41
CA SER A 148 14.52 14.60 0.43
C SER A 148 14.97 14.07 -0.94
N THR A 149 15.96 13.18 -1.00
CA THR A 149 16.46 12.63 -2.27
C THR A 149 15.45 11.71 -2.94
N CYS A 150 14.62 11.00 -2.17
CA CYS A 150 13.56 10.16 -2.70
C CYS A 150 12.24 10.93 -2.95
N ASP A 151 12.19 12.24 -2.66
CA ASP A 151 10.95 13.04 -2.66
C ASP A 151 9.82 12.37 -1.85
N LEU A 152 10.13 11.91 -0.64
CA LEU A 152 9.21 11.22 0.26
C LEU A 152 8.85 12.08 1.46
N PRO A 153 7.55 12.15 1.84
CA PRO A 153 7.18 12.66 3.15
C PRO A 153 7.85 11.84 4.25
N VAL A 154 8.34 12.49 5.32
CA VAL A 154 9.01 11.79 6.44
C VAL A 154 8.14 10.70 7.05
N LYS A 155 6.83 10.93 7.16
CA LYS A 155 5.85 9.94 7.63
C LYS A 155 5.70 8.69 6.75
N HIS A 156 6.30 8.67 5.56
CA HIS A 156 6.32 7.52 4.65
C HIS A 156 7.66 6.77 4.68
N LEU A 157 8.57 7.16 5.59
CA LEU A 157 9.79 6.42 5.87
C LEU A 157 9.59 5.64 7.17
N PHE A 158 9.79 4.32 7.09
CA PHE A 158 9.70 3.40 8.23
C PHE A 158 11.02 2.66 8.40
N VAL A 159 11.30 2.24 9.62
CA VAL A 159 12.45 1.39 9.95
C VAL A 159 11.93 0.08 10.53
N LEU A 160 12.31 -1.03 9.92
CA LEU A 160 12.03 -2.37 10.39
C LEU A 160 13.31 -3.01 10.90
N GLN A 161 13.38 -3.17 12.22
CA GLN A 161 14.47 -3.86 12.90
C GLN A 161 14.28 -5.37 12.78
N LEU A 162 15.26 -6.06 12.20
CA LEU A 162 15.30 -7.51 11.98
C LEU A 162 15.84 -8.25 13.22
N THR A 163 15.39 -7.83 14.40
CA THR A 163 15.77 -8.37 15.71
C THR A 163 14.59 -9.11 16.36
N GLY A 164 14.72 -9.53 17.61
CA GLY A 164 13.68 -10.30 18.34
C GLY A 164 12.31 -9.60 18.45
N PHE A 165 12.23 -8.29 18.22
CA PHE A 165 10.99 -7.50 18.30
C PHE A 165 10.32 -7.23 16.94
N MET A 166 10.82 -7.84 15.86
CA MET A 166 10.36 -7.61 14.48
C MET A 166 8.83 -7.70 14.33
N PHE A 167 8.18 -8.67 14.99
CA PHE A 167 6.72 -8.86 14.88
C PHE A 167 5.91 -7.64 15.36
N GLY A 168 6.35 -6.97 16.44
CA GLY A 168 5.70 -5.75 16.93
C GLY A 168 5.83 -4.59 15.93
N CYS A 169 7.00 -4.46 15.31
CA CYS A 169 7.23 -3.48 14.24
C CYS A 169 6.37 -3.77 13.00
N ILE A 170 6.23 -5.04 12.61
CA ILE A 170 5.36 -5.46 11.50
C ILE A 170 3.91 -5.05 11.79
N THR A 171 3.36 -5.37 12.96
CA THR A 171 1.97 -5.02 13.30
C THR A 171 1.75 -3.50 13.25
N ARG A 172 2.69 -2.70 13.77
CA ARG A 172 2.61 -1.23 13.67
C ARG A 172 2.63 -0.75 12.22
N LEU A 173 3.53 -1.30 11.42
CA LEU A 173 3.66 -0.96 10.00
C LEU A 173 2.38 -1.31 9.22
N GLU A 174 1.72 -2.41 9.56
CA GLU A 174 0.42 -2.76 8.97
C GLU A 174 -0.67 -1.75 9.33
N THR A 175 -0.72 -1.28 10.56
CA THR A 175 -1.68 -0.23 10.96
C THR A 175 -1.47 1.03 10.12
N GLU A 176 -0.22 1.49 9.98
CA GLU A 176 0.10 2.66 9.16
C GLU A 176 -0.27 2.45 7.68
N MET A 177 0.03 1.28 7.12
CA MET A 177 -0.37 0.92 5.76
C MET A 177 -1.88 0.85 5.60
N HIS A 178 -2.60 0.37 6.61
CA HIS A 178 -4.05 0.32 6.62
C HIS A 178 -4.66 1.72 6.64
N ASP A 179 -4.13 2.64 7.43
CA ASP A 179 -4.62 4.02 7.49
C ASP A 179 -4.37 4.76 6.16
N MET A 180 -3.20 4.55 5.56
CA MET A 180 -2.91 5.06 4.21
C MET A 180 -3.84 4.47 3.15
N ALA A 181 -4.13 3.16 3.23
CA ALA A 181 -5.06 2.51 2.31
C ALA A 181 -6.51 2.98 2.51
N SER A 182 -6.93 3.16 3.76
CA SER A 182 -8.24 3.71 4.12
C SER A 182 -8.41 5.12 3.52
N ASN A 183 -7.41 5.98 3.67
CA ASN A 183 -7.41 7.31 3.08
C ASN A 183 -7.41 7.27 1.54
N TYR A 184 -6.70 6.32 0.92
CA TYR A 184 -6.75 6.12 -0.53
C TYR A 184 -8.18 5.84 -1.02
N TYR A 185 -8.88 4.89 -0.39
CA TYR A 185 -10.25 4.53 -0.79
C TYR A 185 -11.27 5.61 -0.40
N HIS A 186 -11.06 6.32 0.71
CA HIS A 186 -11.86 7.49 1.06
C HIS A 186 -11.81 8.56 -0.04
N ASN A 187 -10.62 8.89 -0.55
CA ASN A 187 -10.47 9.87 -1.62
C ASN A 187 -11.06 9.36 -2.95
N ALA A 188 -10.94 8.05 -3.23
CA ALA A 188 -11.59 7.43 -4.40
C ALA A 188 -13.12 7.57 -4.32
N ALA A 189 -13.74 7.26 -3.18
CA ALA A 189 -15.17 7.44 -2.93
C ALA A 189 -15.58 8.92 -3.07
N LYS A 190 -14.79 9.85 -2.49
CA LYS A 190 -15.05 11.29 -2.59
C LYS A 190 -15.06 11.79 -4.04
N ARG A 191 -14.14 11.33 -4.89
CA ARG A 191 -14.15 11.67 -6.32
C ARG A 191 -15.39 11.15 -7.04
N VAL A 192 -15.79 9.92 -6.77
CA VAL A 192 -17.02 9.33 -7.31
C VAL A 192 -18.24 10.12 -6.85
N LYS A 193 -18.31 10.50 -5.58
CA LYS A 193 -19.38 11.33 -5.01
C LYS A 193 -19.45 12.71 -5.65
N SER A 194 -18.30 13.38 -5.83
CA SER A 194 -18.22 14.69 -6.48
C SER A 194 -18.69 14.65 -7.93
N HIS A 195 -18.27 13.64 -8.70
CA HIS A 195 -18.76 13.45 -10.06
C HIS A 195 -20.25 13.13 -10.08
N ARG A 196 -20.76 12.33 -9.13
CA ARG A 196 -22.20 12.07 -9.02
C ARG A 196 -23.00 13.34 -8.77
N THR A 197 -22.53 14.26 -7.92
CA THR A 197 -23.24 15.52 -7.63
C THR A 197 -23.33 16.47 -8.81
N SER A 198 -22.45 16.36 -9.80
CA SER A 198 -22.53 17.16 -11.03
C SER A 198 -23.46 16.56 -12.10
N LEU A 199 -24.03 15.38 -11.89
CA LEU A 199 -24.91 14.72 -12.85
C LEU A 199 -26.38 15.12 -12.67
N ASN A 200 -27.09 15.24 -13.79
CA ASN A 200 -28.55 15.33 -13.78
C ASN A 200 -29.19 13.97 -13.47
N LYS A 201 -30.00 13.89 -12.40
CA LYS A 201 -30.61 12.64 -11.91
C LYS A 201 -31.61 12.02 -12.87
N THR A 202 -32.39 12.83 -13.58
CA THR A 202 -33.41 12.37 -14.53
C THR A 202 -32.78 11.70 -15.75
N ASN A 203 -31.68 12.27 -16.26
CA ASN A 203 -31.04 11.81 -17.50
C ASN A 203 -29.98 10.72 -17.26
N HIS A 204 -29.49 10.56 -16.02
CA HIS A 204 -28.35 9.68 -15.72
C HIS A 204 -28.65 8.63 -14.65
N GLN A 205 -29.89 8.17 -14.52
CA GLN A 205 -30.33 7.24 -13.47
C GLN A 205 -29.41 6.01 -13.30
N LEU A 206 -29.07 5.32 -14.40
CA LEU A 206 -28.16 4.16 -14.38
C LEU A 206 -26.75 4.52 -13.90
N LEU A 207 -26.28 5.72 -14.23
CA LEU A 207 -24.98 6.21 -13.79
C LEU A 207 -25.02 6.51 -12.29
N PHE A 208 -26.11 7.04 -11.76
CA PHE A 208 -26.30 7.23 -10.31
C PHE A 208 -26.21 5.91 -9.55
N VAL A 209 -26.96 4.88 -9.96
CA VAL A 209 -26.90 3.54 -9.34
C VAL A 209 -25.48 3.00 -9.34
N ARG A 210 -24.78 3.13 -10.47
CA ARG A 210 -23.39 2.72 -10.59
C ARG A 210 -22.44 3.49 -9.65
N HIS A 211 -22.68 4.77 -9.41
CA HIS A 211 -21.86 5.58 -8.51
C HIS A 211 -22.10 5.18 -7.04
N GLU A 212 -23.35 4.94 -6.63
CA GLU A 212 -23.65 4.44 -5.28
C GLU A 212 -22.92 3.12 -5.02
N PHE A 213 -23.03 2.18 -5.95
CA PHE A 213 -22.37 0.89 -5.81
C PHE A 213 -20.83 1.01 -5.69
N LYS A 214 -20.23 1.95 -6.44
CA LYS A 214 -18.79 2.23 -6.31
C LYS A 214 -18.42 2.84 -4.97
N ILE A 215 -19.23 3.76 -4.46
CA ILE A 215 -18.99 4.42 -3.16
C ILE A 215 -19.07 3.37 -2.05
N ALA A 216 -20.15 2.59 -2.01
CA ALA A 216 -20.34 1.52 -1.04
C ALA A 216 -19.18 0.51 -1.05
N PHE A 217 -18.74 0.09 -2.24
CA PHE A 217 -17.60 -0.83 -2.38
C PHE A 217 -16.27 -0.23 -1.88
N PHE A 218 -16.00 1.06 -2.12
CA PHE A 218 -14.82 1.71 -1.57
C PHE A 218 -14.92 1.87 -0.05
N ASP A 219 -16.12 2.11 0.47
CA ASP A 219 -16.38 2.15 1.91
C ASP A 219 -16.20 0.77 2.57
N GLU A 220 -16.55 -0.32 1.87
CA GLU A 220 -16.30 -1.68 2.32
C GLU A 220 -14.81 -2.03 2.32
N LEU A 221 -14.05 -1.59 1.31
CA LEU A 221 -12.60 -1.78 1.23
C LEU A 221 -11.87 -1.18 2.44
N LYS A 222 -12.26 0.03 2.88
CA LYS A 222 -11.72 0.63 4.12
C LYS A 222 -12.30 0.05 5.42
N GLN A 223 -13.15 -0.97 5.34
CA GLN A 223 -13.81 -1.66 6.47
C GLN A 223 -14.79 -0.81 7.28
N ASP A 224 -15.33 0.24 6.68
CA ASP A 224 -16.33 1.07 7.34
C ASP A 224 -17.73 0.55 7.02
N GLN A 225 -18.16 -0.49 7.76
CA GLN A 225 -19.45 -1.15 7.53
C GLN A 225 -20.64 -0.21 7.69
N ASN A 226 -20.54 0.80 8.56
CA ASN A 226 -21.61 1.77 8.81
C ASN A 226 -21.82 2.73 7.65
N LEU A 227 -20.75 3.08 6.91
CA LEU A 227 -20.87 3.85 5.69
C LEU A 227 -21.19 2.99 4.46
N ALA A 228 -20.69 1.76 4.41
CA ALA A 228 -20.94 0.85 3.28
C ALA A 228 -22.43 0.46 3.11
N LEU A 229 -23.21 0.47 4.19
CA LEU A 229 -24.62 0.08 4.21
C LEU A 229 -25.60 1.26 4.02
N LYS A 230 -25.10 2.49 3.87
CA LYS A 230 -25.92 3.70 3.65
C LYS A 230 -26.08 4.03 2.18
#